data_AF-A0A972VFB6-F1
#
_entry.id   AF-A0A972VFB6-F1
#
_cell.length_a   1.000
_cell.length_b   1.000
_cell.length_c   1.000
_cell.angle_alpha   90.00
_cell.angle_beta   90.00
_cell.angle_gamma   90.00
#
_symmetry.space_group_name_H-M   'P 1'
#
loop_
_entity.id
_entity.type
_entity.pdbx_description
1 polymer ?
#
loop_
_entity_poly.entity_id
_entity_poly.type
_entity_poly.pdbx_seq_one_letter_code
_entity_poly.pdbx_strand_id
1 'polypeptide(L)'
;MRTIAVVNQKGGCGKTTVSINLASALAESGNRVLLVDMDPQSHCAVGLAVPEEQIEQSIYDILISKSRNEPFRLSEILWQISDRLELAPASIDLSAFDQQMTGMAERESCLRYVLEEVKSTYDFVIIDCPPAVGLLTFNALRAATDVIVPVETGYFALHGLSKQLETLNILCSRCQQKVDVRVLASMYDIRTKMAREILAELRTHFADRMFKTVVNFNTKIKEASSFGQPINEYDPASKGQQDFQMLTEELMGAQAKRENKLIVDSLANQLDAISTSANNLAKPAKEQPIEIVSLPSSGKVKTEPKTTELVVASVAPEEKTATAQAAAPQVEQASAPAATETASVQDTEEKLANYYGVNQVSDAVMFVTLYPRASSVQIAGDFNNWQPESSCMERIGDKGTWRAKMDLSKGRYRYRLVVDGQWQQDPYNENMEMNPYGDYNSVLEVH
;
A
#
# COMPACT_ATOMS: atom_id res chain seq x y z
N MET A 1 4.07 18.70 0.61
CA MET A 1 3.38 17.49 1.05
C MET A 1 2.86 16.70 -0.14
N ARG A 2 3.25 15.43 -0.24
CA ARG A 2 2.72 14.45 -1.20
C ARG A 2 1.81 13.48 -0.45
N THR A 3 0.62 13.22 -0.98
CA THR A 3 -0.41 12.43 -0.28
C THR A 3 -0.71 11.16 -1.08
N ILE A 4 -0.47 10.01 -0.47
CA ILE A 4 -0.54 8.71 -1.11
C ILE A 4 -1.67 7.91 -0.47
N ALA A 5 -2.73 7.63 -1.23
CA ALA A 5 -3.80 6.75 -0.76
C ALA A 5 -3.51 5.29 -1.16
N VAL A 6 -3.60 4.37 -0.21
CA VAL A 6 -3.45 2.93 -0.43
C VAL A 6 -4.85 2.31 -0.55
N VAL A 7 -5.29 2.02 -1.77
CA VAL A 7 -6.68 1.69 -2.07
C VAL A 7 -6.83 0.31 -2.67
N ASN A 8 -7.68 -0.52 -2.06
CA ASN A 8 -8.16 -1.76 -2.66
C ASN A 8 -9.46 -2.28 -2.04
N GLN A 9 -10.45 -2.57 -2.90
CA GLN A 9 -11.76 -3.11 -2.56
C GLN A 9 -11.69 -4.54 -2.02
N LYS A 10 -10.66 -5.31 -2.37
CA LYS A 10 -10.44 -6.65 -1.82
C LYS A 10 -9.89 -6.53 -0.40
N GLY A 11 -10.50 -7.22 0.55
CA GLY A 11 -9.90 -7.47 1.87
C GLY A 11 -8.63 -8.32 1.75
N GLY A 12 -7.70 -8.17 2.69
CA GLY A 12 -6.53 -9.06 2.76
C GLY A 12 -5.49 -8.94 1.64
N CYS A 13 -5.48 -7.85 0.86
CA CYS A 13 -4.46 -7.58 -0.18
C CYS A 13 -3.22 -6.83 0.34
N GLY A 14 -3.13 -6.62 1.66
CA GLY A 14 -1.97 -5.99 2.31
C GLY A 14 -1.99 -4.47 2.32
N LYS A 15 -3.16 -3.80 2.26
CA LYS A 15 -3.26 -2.32 2.36
C LYS A 15 -2.57 -1.77 3.59
N THR A 16 -3.06 -2.13 4.78
CA THR A 16 -2.51 -1.69 6.06
C THR A 16 -1.04 -2.05 6.21
N THR A 17 -0.65 -3.26 5.79
CA THR A 17 0.76 -3.68 5.78
C THR A 17 1.62 -2.77 4.90
N VAL A 18 1.15 -2.43 3.70
CA VAL A 18 1.85 -1.48 2.82
C VAL A 18 1.86 -0.09 3.44
N SER A 19 0.74 0.38 3.98
CA SER A 19 0.58 1.71 4.58
C SER A 19 1.57 1.92 5.74
N ILE A 20 1.59 1.01 6.72
CA ILE A 20 2.50 1.06 7.87
C ILE A 20 3.97 1.06 7.43
N ASN A 21 4.36 0.07 6.63
CA ASN A 21 5.77 -0.15 6.34
C ASN A 21 6.32 0.84 5.31
N LEU A 22 5.51 1.32 4.36
CA LEU A 22 5.88 2.41 3.49
C LEU A 22 6.04 3.72 4.28
N ALA A 23 5.14 4.00 5.22
CA ALA A 23 5.24 5.18 6.07
C ALA A 23 6.52 5.14 6.93
N SER A 24 6.82 3.98 7.52
CA SER A 24 8.04 3.79 8.30
C SER A 24 9.31 3.92 7.46
N ALA A 25 9.37 3.31 6.27
CA ALA A 25 10.53 3.41 5.38
C ALA A 25 10.75 4.85 4.85
N LEU A 26 9.68 5.61 4.59
CA LEU A 26 9.76 7.03 4.26
C LEU A 26 10.32 7.87 5.41
N ALA A 27 9.90 7.57 6.66
CA ALA A 27 10.38 8.23 7.86
C ALA A 27 11.86 7.93 8.14
N GLU A 28 12.27 6.68 7.97
CA GLU A 28 13.68 6.23 8.05
C GLU A 28 14.56 6.92 6.99
N SER A 29 13.99 7.22 5.82
CA SER A 29 14.63 8.03 4.77
C SER A 29 14.71 9.53 5.09
N GLY A 30 14.33 9.95 6.30
CA GLY A 30 14.48 11.32 6.82
C GLY A 30 13.26 12.22 6.62
N ASN A 31 12.17 11.74 6.03
CA ASN A 31 10.98 12.54 5.76
C ASN A 31 10.06 12.62 6.98
N ARG A 32 9.34 13.74 7.15
CA ARG A 32 8.25 13.84 8.13
C ARG A 32 6.99 13.22 7.53
N VAL A 33 6.50 12.15 8.15
CA VAL A 33 5.42 11.31 7.62
C VAL A 33 4.24 11.29 8.58
N LEU A 34 3.05 11.52 8.02
CA LEU A 34 1.78 11.25 8.70
C LEU A 34 1.13 10.01 8.09
N LEU A 35 0.82 9.02 8.91
CA LEU A 35 -0.05 7.91 8.55
C LEU A 35 -1.47 8.23 9.03
N VAL A 36 -2.44 8.23 8.12
CA VAL A 36 -3.87 8.42 8.44
C VAL A 36 -4.60 7.11 8.22
N ASP A 37 -5.14 6.54 9.28
CA ASP A 37 -5.99 5.36 9.19
C ASP A 37 -7.43 5.80 8.88
N MET A 38 -7.96 5.41 7.72
CA MET A 38 -9.34 5.69 7.33
C MET A 38 -10.22 4.43 7.33
N ASP A 39 -9.72 3.31 7.85
CA ASP A 39 -10.48 2.07 8.00
C ASP A 39 -11.14 2.01 9.40
N PRO A 40 -12.47 1.89 9.51
CA PRO A 40 -13.15 1.73 10.79
C PRO A 40 -12.66 0.53 11.63
N GLN A 41 -11.92 -0.42 11.05
CA GLN A 41 -11.29 -1.52 11.78
C GLN A 41 -10.00 -1.14 12.53
N SER A 42 -9.44 0.05 12.28
CA SER A 42 -8.27 0.61 12.98
C SER A 42 -7.04 -0.32 13.01
N HIS A 43 -6.81 -1.09 11.93
CA HIS A 43 -5.69 -2.02 11.89
C HIS A 43 -4.31 -1.34 11.92
N CYS A 44 -4.21 -0.05 11.60
CA CYS A 44 -2.93 0.67 11.78
C CYS A 44 -2.57 0.79 13.26
N ALA A 45 -3.55 1.10 14.12
CA ALA A 45 -3.31 1.22 15.56
C ALA A 45 -2.81 -0.11 16.15
N VAL A 46 -3.49 -1.22 15.83
CA VAL A 46 -3.08 -2.57 16.24
C VAL A 46 -1.68 -2.90 15.74
N GLY A 47 -1.42 -2.69 14.45
CA GLY A 47 -0.13 -3.01 13.82
C GLY A 47 1.04 -2.16 14.31
N LEU A 48 0.78 -1.09 15.08
CA LEU A 48 1.75 -0.16 15.64
C LEU A 48 1.70 -0.11 17.18
N ALA A 49 1.07 -1.09 17.82
CA ALA A 49 0.92 -1.17 19.28
C ALA A 49 0.29 0.08 19.94
N VAL A 50 -0.54 0.83 19.22
CA VAL A 50 -1.31 1.94 19.80
C VAL A 50 -2.50 1.35 20.58
N PRO A 51 -2.64 1.63 21.89
CA PRO A 51 -3.70 1.04 22.70
C PRO A 51 -5.07 1.59 22.30
N GLU A 52 -5.90 0.78 21.64
CA GLU A 52 -7.23 1.19 21.17
C GLU A 52 -8.11 1.78 22.28
N GLU A 53 -8.01 1.24 23.50
CA GLU A 53 -8.76 1.70 24.68
C GLU A 53 -8.39 3.13 25.11
N GLN A 54 -7.24 3.64 24.67
CA GLN A 54 -6.76 5.00 24.97
C GLN A 54 -7.04 5.98 23.83
N ILE A 55 -7.61 5.52 22.71
CA ILE A 55 -8.01 6.38 21.60
C ILE A 55 -9.35 7.03 21.95
N GLU A 56 -9.31 8.13 22.71
CA GLU A 56 -10.50 8.90 23.07
C GLU A 56 -11.09 9.68 21.89
N GLN A 57 -10.21 10.10 20.98
CA GLN A 57 -10.55 10.85 19.77
C GLN A 57 -9.76 10.29 18.59
N SER A 58 -10.38 10.29 17.42
CA SER A 58 -9.82 9.71 16.21
C SER A 58 -10.00 10.63 15.02
N ILE A 59 -9.53 10.20 13.84
CA ILE A 59 -9.74 10.94 12.60
C ILE A 59 -11.22 11.19 12.32
N TYR A 60 -12.13 10.34 12.83
CA TYR A 60 -13.58 10.55 12.72
C TYR A 60 -14.00 11.92 13.28
N ASP A 61 -13.56 12.24 14.50
CA ASP A 61 -13.91 13.49 15.19
C ASP A 61 -13.39 14.71 14.42
N ILE A 62 -12.19 14.59 13.85
CA ILE A 62 -11.60 15.62 13.00
C ILE A 62 -12.40 15.81 11.72
N LEU A 63 -12.85 14.74 11.06
CA LEU A 63 -13.58 14.82 9.79
C LEU A 63 -14.98 15.46 9.94
N ILE A 64 -15.63 15.27 11.09
CA ILE A 64 -16.96 15.84 11.38
C ILE A 64 -16.89 17.15 12.18
N SER A 65 -15.71 17.57 12.64
CA SER A 65 -15.49 18.79 13.43
C SER A 65 -16.21 20.02 12.85
N LYS A 66 -16.04 20.25 11.53
CA LYS A 66 -16.68 21.36 10.81
C LYS A 66 -18.20 21.27 10.79
N SER A 67 -18.76 20.06 10.75
CA SER A 67 -20.21 19.90 10.74
C SER A 67 -20.84 20.06 12.11
N ARG A 68 -20.09 19.75 13.17
CA ARG A 68 -20.48 19.98 14.57
C ARG A 68 -20.18 21.39 15.08
N ASN A 69 -19.44 22.18 14.31
CA ASN A 69 -18.92 23.49 14.73
C ASN A 69 -18.04 23.39 16.00
N GLU A 70 -17.29 22.29 16.09
CA GLU A 70 -16.36 21.98 17.18
C GLU A 70 -14.93 22.08 16.63
N PRO A 71 -14.03 22.91 17.20
CA PRO A 71 -12.71 23.13 16.63
C PRO A 71 -11.72 22.06 17.11
N PHE A 72 -11.82 20.84 16.57
CA PHE A 72 -10.77 19.84 16.78
C PHE A 72 -9.59 20.08 15.83
N ARG A 73 -8.38 20.01 16.36
CA ARG A 73 -7.16 20.07 15.55
C ARG A 73 -6.62 18.66 15.34
N LEU A 74 -6.09 18.41 14.15
CA LEU A 74 -5.45 17.12 13.86
C LEU A 74 -4.37 16.75 14.90
N SER A 75 -3.60 17.74 15.39
CA SER A 75 -2.57 17.53 16.41
C SER A 75 -3.06 16.96 17.74
N GLU A 76 -4.35 17.03 18.04
CA GLU A 76 -4.92 16.54 19.30
C GLU A 76 -5.12 15.02 19.33
N ILE A 77 -5.12 14.37 18.15
CA ILE A 77 -5.36 12.93 18.01
C ILE A 77 -4.11 12.14 17.61
N LEU A 78 -2.97 12.81 17.41
CA LEU A 78 -1.78 12.18 16.86
C LEU A 78 -1.06 11.32 17.88
N TRP A 79 -0.68 10.12 17.45
CA TRP A 79 0.18 9.22 18.19
C TRP A 79 1.57 9.21 17.57
N GLN A 80 2.59 9.49 18.38
CA GLN A 80 3.98 9.39 17.95
C GLN A 80 4.38 7.92 17.83
N ILE A 81 4.77 7.48 16.64
CA ILE A 81 5.21 6.11 16.38
C ILE A 81 6.74 6.03 16.41
N SER A 82 7.40 6.95 15.71
CA SER A 82 8.85 7.15 15.73
C SER A 82 9.18 8.63 15.49
N ASP A 83 10.43 9.06 15.60
CA ASP A 83 10.85 10.48 15.51
C ASP A 83 10.26 11.28 14.34
N ARG A 84 9.93 10.61 13.23
CA ARG A 84 9.40 11.25 12.02
C ARG A 84 8.13 10.59 11.47
N LEU A 85 7.49 9.73 12.26
CA LEU A 85 6.25 9.06 11.91
C LEU A 85 5.21 9.29 13.01
N GLU A 86 4.11 9.93 12.63
CA GLU A 86 2.92 10.11 13.46
C GLU A 86 1.74 9.37 12.84
N LEU A 87 0.86 8.81 13.69
CA LEU A 87 -0.38 8.15 13.30
C LEU A 87 -1.57 9.03 13.71
N ALA A 88 -2.46 9.32 12.76
CA ALA A 88 -3.84 9.73 13.03
C ALA A 88 -4.71 8.46 13.02
N PRO A 89 -5.12 7.95 14.19
CA PRO A 89 -5.80 6.67 14.28
C PRO A 89 -7.27 6.75 13.84
N ALA A 90 -7.82 5.60 13.49
CA ALA A 90 -9.25 5.40 13.26
C ALA A 90 -9.96 4.90 14.51
N SER A 91 -11.29 5.03 14.52
CA SER A 91 -12.17 4.30 15.44
C SER A 91 -13.34 3.68 14.67
N ILE A 92 -14.06 2.77 15.33
CA ILE A 92 -15.28 2.15 14.78
C ILE A 92 -16.35 3.20 14.40
N ASP A 93 -16.30 4.41 14.96
CA ASP A 93 -17.24 5.50 14.67
C ASP A 93 -17.13 6.01 13.23
N LEU A 94 -15.99 5.79 12.55
CA LEU A 94 -15.86 6.06 11.11
C LEU A 94 -16.92 5.33 10.28
N SER A 95 -17.46 4.21 10.77
CA SER A 95 -18.57 3.50 10.12
C SER A 95 -19.84 4.37 10.00
N ALA A 96 -20.05 5.30 10.92
CA ALA A 96 -21.17 6.25 10.91
C ALA A 96 -20.91 7.50 10.05
N PHE A 97 -19.70 7.67 9.49
CA PHE A 97 -19.31 8.89 8.78
C PHE A 97 -20.26 9.25 7.62
N ASP A 98 -20.65 8.27 6.79
CA ASP A 98 -21.56 8.54 5.65
C ASP A 98 -22.94 9.01 6.11
N GLN A 99 -23.48 8.38 7.16
CA GLN A 99 -24.76 8.78 7.76
C GLN A 99 -24.68 10.20 8.34
N GLN A 100 -23.62 10.52 9.09
CA GLN A 100 -23.44 11.83 9.72
C GLN A 100 -23.27 12.96 8.71
N MET A 101 -22.60 12.69 7.59
CA MET A 101 -22.34 13.70 6.56
C MET A 101 -23.44 13.81 5.50
N THR A 102 -24.59 13.16 5.71
CA THR A 102 -25.71 13.18 4.77
C THR A 102 -26.27 14.60 4.62
N GLY A 103 -26.44 15.05 3.37
CA GLY A 103 -26.95 16.39 3.05
C GLY A 103 -25.92 17.52 3.19
N MET A 104 -24.70 17.23 3.64
CA MET A 104 -23.64 18.23 3.74
C MET A 104 -22.96 18.47 2.40
N ALA A 105 -22.72 19.75 2.10
CA ALA A 105 -21.91 20.13 0.95
C ALA A 105 -20.46 19.70 1.15
N GLU A 106 -19.80 19.29 0.07
CA GLU A 106 -18.37 18.92 0.04
C GLU A 106 -17.96 17.82 1.02
N ARG A 107 -18.90 16.95 1.43
CA ARG A 107 -18.64 15.81 2.32
C ARG A 107 -17.56 14.84 1.82
N GLU A 108 -17.29 14.84 0.51
CA GLU A 108 -16.20 14.09 -0.10
C GLU A 108 -14.82 14.74 0.07
N SER A 109 -14.72 15.96 0.59
CA SER A 109 -13.48 16.76 0.69
C SER A 109 -13.03 17.03 2.13
N CYS A 110 -13.70 16.46 3.13
CA CYS A 110 -13.38 16.65 4.55
C CYS A 110 -11.91 16.37 4.84
N LEU A 111 -11.40 15.21 4.45
CA LEU A 111 -9.99 14.85 4.69
C LEU A 111 -9.03 15.80 3.97
N ARG A 112 -9.38 16.25 2.76
CA ARG A 112 -8.56 17.22 2.01
C ARG A 112 -8.40 18.52 2.79
N TYR A 113 -9.47 19.00 3.42
CA TYR A 113 -9.42 20.21 4.22
C TYR A 113 -8.57 20.04 5.47
N VAL A 114 -8.70 18.91 6.16
CA VAL A 114 -7.87 18.56 7.33
C VAL A 114 -6.38 18.54 6.95
N LEU A 115 -6.04 17.88 5.84
CA LEU A 115 -4.64 17.77 5.41
C LEU A 115 -4.04 19.09 4.90
N GLU A 116 -4.84 20.01 4.36
CA GLU A 116 -4.34 21.33 3.94
C GLU A 116 -3.84 22.16 5.13
N GLU A 117 -4.40 21.96 6.33
CA GLU A 117 -3.97 22.66 7.56
C GLU A 117 -2.58 22.21 8.04
N VAL A 118 -2.14 20.99 7.72
CA VAL A 118 -0.84 20.43 8.13
C VAL A 118 0.17 20.30 6.98
N LYS A 119 -0.11 20.94 5.84
CA LYS A 119 0.68 20.82 4.61
C LYS A 119 2.14 21.25 4.72
N SER A 120 2.46 22.15 5.66
CA SER A 120 3.83 22.60 5.95
C SER A 120 4.55 21.72 6.98
N THR A 121 3.81 20.88 7.72
CA THR A 121 4.34 20.03 8.79
C THR A 121 4.89 18.72 8.23
N TYR A 122 4.23 18.14 7.23
CA TYR A 122 4.58 16.83 6.68
C TYR A 122 5.08 16.91 5.24
N ASP A 123 6.08 16.08 4.96
CA ASP A 123 6.61 15.89 3.62
C ASP A 123 5.74 14.86 2.86
N PHE A 124 5.33 13.80 3.56
CA PHE A 124 4.46 12.73 3.05
C PHE A 124 3.26 12.47 3.97
N VAL A 125 2.13 12.13 3.35
CA VAL A 125 0.96 11.56 4.04
C VAL A 125 0.62 10.23 3.38
N ILE A 126 0.48 9.18 4.17
CA ILE A 126 -0.02 7.88 3.73
C ILE A 126 -1.44 7.70 4.27
N ILE A 127 -2.40 7.35 3.42
CA ILE A 127 -3.79 7.12 3.82
C ILE A 127 -4.12 5.64 3.65
N ASP A 128 -4.36 4.92 4.75
CA ASP A 128 -4.83 3.54 4.73
C ASP A 128 -6.35 3.51 4.52
N CYS A 129 -6.81 2.99 3.39
CA CYS A 129 -8.22 3.03 3.02
C CYS A 129 -8.95 1.73 3.37
N PRO A 130 -10.25 1.80 3.68
CA PRO A 130 -11.06 0.61 3.96
C PRO A 130 -11.22 -0.29 2.71
N PRO A 131 -11.55 -1.58 2.86
CA PRO A 131 -11.85 -2.50 1.77
C PRO A 131 -13.24 -2.25 1.15
N ALA A 132 -13.61 -1.00 0.95
CA ALA A 132 -14.93 -0.62 0.44
C ALA A 132 -14.84 0.59 -0.51
N VAL A 133 -15.81 0.69 -1.41
CA VAL A 133 -16.01 1.91 -2.20
C VAL A 133 -17.13 2.72 -1.56
N GLY A 134 -16.75 3.66 -0.71
CA GLY A 134 -17.69 4.51 0.02
C GLY A 134 -17.12 5.91 0.25
N LEU A 135 -17.84 6.72 1.04
CA LEU A 135 -17.48 8.12 1.29
C LEU A 135 -16.06 8.31 1.86
N LEU A 136 -15.58 7.36 2.67
CA LEU A 136 -14.21 7.36 3.21
C LEU A 136 -13.16 7.26 2.10
N THR A 137 -13.35 6.33 1.16
CA THR A 137 -12.49 6.17 -0.02
C THR A 137 -12.56 7.40 -0.93
N PHE A 138 -13.73 8.03 -1.09
CA PHE A 138 -13.85 9.31 -1.80
C PHE A 138 -13.03 10.42 -1.15
N ASN A 139 -13.06 10.52 0.19
CA ASN A 139 -12.26 11.48 0.95
C ASN A 139 -10.76 11.25 0.75
N ALA A 140 -10.31 10.00 0.84
CA ALA A 140 -8.92 9.64 0.57
C ALA A 140 -8.50 10.03 -0.85
N LEU A 141 -9.31 9.70 -1.87
CA LEU A 141 -9.01 10.02 -3.27
C LEU A 141 -9.01 11.54 -3.54
N ARG A 142 -9.91 12.31 -2.92
CA ARG A 142 -9.95 13.78 -3.04
C ARG A 142 -8.75 14.46 -2.40
N ALA A 143 -8.18 13.85 -1.36
CA ALA A 143 -7.01 14.35 -0.67
C ALA A 143 -5.68 13.90 -1.29
N ALA A 144 -5.70 12.77 -2.02
CA ALA A 144 -4.50 12.16 -2.59
C ALA A 144 -3.95 12.88 -3.84
N THR A 145 -2.62 12.84 -3.96
CA THR A 145 -1.86 13.15 -5.18
C THR A 145 -1.51 11.88 -5.95
N ASP A 146 -1.33 10.78 -5.24
CA ASP A 146 -0.93 9.48 -5.74
C ASP A 146 -1.81 8.39 -5.13
N VAL A 147 -2.07 7.34 -5.89
CA VAL A 147 -2.81 6.16 -5.42
C VAL A 147 -1.95 4.92 -5.66
N ILE A 148 -1.74 4.15 -4.61
CA ILE A 148 -1.14 2.82 -4.69
C ILE A 148 -2.27 1.80 -4.58
N VAL A 149 -2.29 0.86 -5.52
CA VAL A 149 -3.20 -0.28 -5.51
C VAL A 149 -2.37 -1.55 -5.25
N PRO A 150 -2.32 -2.04 -3.99
CA PRO A 150 -1.67 -3.31 -3.67
C PRO A 150 -2.48 -4.46 -4.25
N VAL A 151 -1.82 -5.40 -4.93
CA VAL A 151 -2.45 -6.55 -5.58
C VAL A 151 -1.69 -7.81 -5.22
N GLU A 152 -2.40 -8.73 -4.58
CA GLU A 152 -1.92 -10.08 -4.33
C GLU A 152 -1.82 -10.85 -5.66
N THR A 153 -0.72 -11.57 -5.88
CA THR A 153 -0.51 -12.38 -7.09
C THR A 153 -1.18 -13.76 -7.01
N GLY A 154 -2.47 -13.79 -6.67
CA GLY A 154 -3.30 -14.99 -6.63
C GLY A 154 -4.19 -15.12 -7.87
N TYR A 155 -4.77 -16.30 -8.11
CA TYR A 155 -5.51 -16.65 -9.34
C TYR A 155 -6.47 -15.56 -9.87
N PHE A 156 -7.19 -14.85 -8.99
CA PHE A 156 -8.16 -13.82 -9.37
C PHE A 156 -7.59 -12.39 -9.51
N ALA A 157 -6.26 -12.22 -9.39
CA ALA A 157 -5.61 -10.91 -9.37
C ALA A 157 -5.95 -10.05 -10.59
N LEU A 158 -5.87 -10.62 -11.80
CA LEU A 158 -6.04 -9.88 -13.05
C LEU A 158 -7.48 -9.42 -13.29
N HIS A 159 -8.44 -10.32 -13.06
CA HIS A 159 -9.86 -10.01 -13.21
C HIS A 159 -10.31 -8.99 -12.15
N GLY A 160 -9.90 -9.17 -10.90
CA GLY A 160 -10.20 -8.24 -9.81
C GLY A 160 -9.60 -6.86 -10.06
N LEU A 161 -8.33 -6.79 -10.46
CA LEU A 161 -7.63 -5.54 -10.70
C LEU A 161 -8.21 -4.73 -11.85
N SER A 162 -8.59 -5.38 -12.96
CA SER A 162 -9.13 -4.66 -14.12
C SER A 162 -10.42 -3.90 -13.76
N LYS A 163 -11.37 -4.58 -13.12
CA LYS A 163 -12.62 -3.97 -12.63
C LYS A 163 -12.37 -2.92 -11.56
N GLN A 164 -11.37 -3.16 -10.71
CA GLN A 164 -10.99 -2.22 -9.66
C GLN A 164 -10.43 -0.92 -10.24
N LEU A 165 -9.53 -0.98 -11.22
CA LEU A 165 -8.98 0.20 -11.87
C LEU A 165 -10.03 0.97 -12.67
N GLU A 166 -10.96 0.27 -13.33
CA GLU A 166 -12.12 0.90 -13.95
C GLU A 166 -12.95 1.67 -12.92
N THR A 167 -13.26 1.04 -11.78
CA THR A 167 -13.96 1.70 -10.68
C THR A 167 -13.18 2.91 -10.18
N LEU A 168 -11.88 2.76 -9.94
CA LEU A 168 -11.01 3.84 -9.46
C LEU A 168 -10.98 5.02 -10.45
N ASN A 169 -10.88 4.76 -11.75
CA ASN A 169 -10.94 5.79 -12.78
C ASN A 169 -12.28 6.56 -12.76
N ILE A 170 -13.40 5.85 -12.58
CA ILE A 170 -14.74 6.47 -12.45
C ILE A 170 -14.79 7.36 -11.19
N LEU A 171 -14.28 6.85 -10.06
CA LEU A 171 -14.24 7.59 -8.80
C LEU A 171 -13.38 8.85 -8.92
N CYS A 172 -12.17 8.75 -9.48
CA CYS A 172 -11.28 9.89 -9.69
C CYS A 172 -11.89 10.94 -10.62
N SER A 173 -12.58 10.50 -11.68
CA SER A 173 -13.30 11.39 -12.61
C SER A 173 -14.41 12.16 -11.89
N ARG A 174 -15.20 11.47 -11.06
CA ARG A 174 -16.23 12.09 -10.21
C ARG A 174 -15.62 13.04 -9.17
N CYS A 175 -14.42 12.72 -8.69
CA CYS A 175 -13.66 13.58 -7.78
C CYS A 175 -13.00 14.77 -8.49
N GLN A 176 -13.06 14.89 -9.82
CA GLN A 176 -12.33 15.92 -10.57
C GLN A 176 -10.86 16.07 -10.13
N GLN A 177 -10.26 14.97 -9.67
CA GLN A 177 -8.95 14.96 -9.05
C GLN A 177 -7.99 14.19 -9.94
N LYS A 178 -6.87 14.83 -10.31
CA LYS A 178 -5.81 14.18 -11.08
C LYS A 178 -4.89 13.44 -10.11
N VAL A 179 -5.08 12.13 -10.01
CA VAL A 179 -4.21 11.24 -9.24
C VAL A 179 -3.36 10.38 -10.15
N ASP A 180 -2.11 10.15 -9.74
CA ASP A 180 -1.25 9.16 -10.36
C ASP A 180 -1.54 7.77 -9.75
N VAL A 181 -2.13 6.87 -10.52
CA VAL A 181 -2.52 5.54 -10.03
C VAL A 181 -1.48 4.51 -10.44
N ARG A 182 -0.84 3.88 -9.44
CA ARG A 182 0.17 2.84 -9.64
C ARG A 182 -0.19 1.55 -8.91
N VAL A 183 0.12 0.42 -9.54
CA VAL A 183 -0.17 -0.94 -9.07
C VAL A 183 1.09 -1.54 -8.44
N LEU A 184 0.96 -2.01 -7.20
CA LEU A 184 2.03 -2.68 -6.46
C LEU A 184 1.70 -4.17 -6.33
N ALA A 185 2.55 -5.06 -6.82
CA ALA A 185 2.43 -6.46 -6.47
C ALA A 185 2.85 -6.65 -5.01
N SER A 186 1.89 -7.10 -4.18
CA SER A 186 2.07 -7.32 -2.75
C SER A 186 1.97 -8.81 -2.42
N MET A 187 2.60 -9.22 -1.32
CA MET A 187 2.60 -10.61 -0.83
C MET A 187 2.99 -11.63 -1.90
N TYR A 188 3.95 -11.26 -2.75
CA TYR A 188 4.36 -12.08 -3.88
C TYR A 188 5.17 -13.30 -3.42
N ASP A 189 4.66 -14.50 -3.67
CA ASP A 189 5.41 -15.74 -3.44
C ASP A 189 6.09 -16.23 -4.72
N ILE A 190 7.37 -15.86 -4.87
CA ILE A 190 8.23 -16.22 -6.00
C ILE A 190 8.35 -17.74 -6.24
N ARG A 191 8.13 -18.55 -5.21
CA ARG A 191 8.26 -20.02 -5.29
C ARG A 191 7.15 -20.62 -6.13
N THR A 192 5.98 -19.97 -6.17
CA THR A 192 4.84 -20.47 -6.92
C THR A 192 4.96 -20.10 -8.40
N LYS A 193 4.65 -21.07 -9.27
CA LYS A 193 4.61 -20.83 -10.72
C LYS A 193 3.49 -19.84 -11.08
N MET A 194 2.32 -20.00 -10.46
CA MET A 194 1.16 -19.14 -10.67
C MET A 194 1.47 -17.67 -10.38
N ALA A 195 2.11 -17.35 -9.24
CA ALA A 195 2.44 -15.95 -8.94
C ALA A 195 3.40 -15.36 -9.98
N ARG A 196 4.38 -16.13 -10.48
CA ARG A 196 5.30 -15.69 -11.55
C ARG A 196 4.57 -15.39 -12.86
N GLU A 197 3.64 -16.25 -13.27
CA GLU A 197 2.83 -16.05 -14.47
C GLU A 197 1.92 -14.82 -14.34
N ILE A 198 1.22 -14.70 -13.22
CA ILE A 198 0.35 -13.55 -12.93
C ILE A 198 1.15 -12.25 -12.89
N LEU A 199 2.31 -12.23 -12.25
CA LEU A 199 3.17 -11.04 -12.21
C LEU A 199 3.63 -10.64 -13.62
N ALA A 200 3.96 -11.60 -14.48
CA ALA A 200 4.33 -11.32 -15.87
C ALA A 200 3.15 -10.73 -16.67
N GLU A 201 1.94 -11.27 -16.49
CA GLU A 201 0.73 -10.74 -17.11
C GLU A 201 0.39 -9.34 -16.58
N LEU A 202 0.45 -9.12 -15.27
CA LEU A 202 0.26 -7.80 -14.65
C LEU A 202 1.23 -6.76 -15.25
N ARG A 203 2.52 -7.11 -15.38
CA ARG A 203 3.52 -6.23 -15.99
C ARG A 203 3.22 -5.94 -17.46
N THR A 204 2.70 -6.92 -18.19
CA THR A 204 2.34 -6.75 -19.60
C THR A 204 1.11 -5.85 -19.76
N HIS A 205 0.09 -6.03 -18.92
CA HIS A 205 -1.17 -5.28 -19.00
C HIS A 205 -1.06 -3.86 -18.43
N PHE A 206 -0.32 -3.67 -17.34
CA PHE A 206 -0.27 -2.40 -16.61
C PHE A 206 1.02 -1.61 -16.83
N ALA A 207 2.05 -2.22 -17.44
CA ALA A 207 3.27 -1.58 -17.94
C ALA A 207 3.80 -0.45 -17.04
N ASP A 208 3.70 0.80 -17.51
CA ASP A 208 4.19 2.01 -16.86
C ASP A 208 3.46 2.37 -15.55
N ARG A 209 2.25 1.84 -15.36
CA ARG A 209 1.48 1.99 -14.11
C ARG A 209 1.87 0.99 -13.05
N MET A 210 2.70 -0.01 -13.34
CA MET A 210 3.14 -0.97 -12.33
C MET A 210 4.45 -0.53 -11.69
N PHE A 211 4.56 -0.67 -10.37
CA PHE A 211 5.85 -0.55 -9.69
C PHE A 211 6.81 -1.64 -10.21
N LYS A 212 8.07 -1.27 -10.39
CA LYS A 212 9.14 -2.25 -10.68
C LYS A 212 9.38 -3.11 -9.45
N THR A 213 9.34 -2.47 -8.27
CA THR A 213 9.43 -3.10 -6.98
C THR A 213 8.22 -3.97 -6.72
N VAL A 214 8.47 -5.10 -6.07
CA VAL A 214 7.47 -6.06 -5.61
C VAL A 214 7.70 -6.28 -4.13
N VAL A 215 6.64 -6.32 -3.33
CA VAL A 215 6.72 -6.71 -1.92
C VAL A 215 6.52 -8.21 -1.83
N ASN A 216 7.58 -8.94 -1.48
CA ASN A 216 7.54 -10.39 -1.39
C ASN A 216 6.74 -10.85 -0.17
N PHE A 217 6.19 -12.07 -0.24
CA PHE A 217 5.70 -12.75 0.94
C PHE A 217 6.84 -12.94 1.94
N ASN A 218 6.67 -12.44 3.15
CA ASN A 218 7.67 -12.52 4.20
C ASN A 218 6.97 -12.71 5.56
N THR A 219 7.32 -13.79 6.26
CA THR A 219 6.73 -14.11 7.58
C THR A 219 7.07 -13.05 8.63
N LYS A 220 8.26 -12.46 8.55
CA LYS A 220 8.71 -11.43 9.49
C LYS A 220 7.88 -10.16 9.44
N ILE A 221 7.25 -9.84 8.30
CA ILE A 221 6.32 -8.71 8.22
C ILE A 221 5.05 -8.99 9.05
N LYS A 222 4.55 -10.24 9.02
CA LYS A 222 3.41 -10.66 9.82
C LYS A 222 3.75 -10.69 11.31
N GLU A 223 4.94 -11.21 11.64
CA GLU A 223 5.48 -11.19 13.01
C GLU A 223 5.62 -9.75 13.51
N ALA A 224 6.25 -8.85 12.73
CA ALA A 224 6.39 -7.44 13.09
C ALA A 224 5.04 -6.80 13.46
N SER A 225 4.00 -7.04 12.66
CA SER A 225 2.64 -6.57 12.97
C SER A 225 2.06 -7.17 14.25
N SER A 226 2.35 -8.44 14.59
CA SER A 226 1.89 -9.05 15.85
C SER A 226 2.65 -8.54 17.08
N PHE A 227 3.87 -8.05 16.90
CA PHE A 227 4.63 -7.30 17.91
C PHE A 227 4.31 -5.80 17.92
N GLY A 228 3.43 -5.34 17.03
CA GLY A 228 3.01 -3.94 16.93
C GLY A 228 4.15 -3.01 16.52
N GLN A 229 5.04 -3.48 15.65
CA GLN A 229 6.19 -2.73 15.14
C GLN A 229 6.22 -2.77 13.61
N PRO A 230 6.66 -1.69 12.94
CA PRO A 230 6.99 -1.77 11.52
C PRO A 230 8.21 -2.68 11.29
N ILE A 231 8.36 -3.20 10.06
CA ILE A 231 9.40 -4.18 9.73
C ILE A 231 10.82 -3.66 9.91
N ASN A 232 11.04 -2.35 9.75
CA ASN A 232 12.36 -1.75 9.94
C ASN A 232 12.81 -1.73 11.41
N GLU A 233 11.87 -1.65 12.35
CA GLU A 233 12.16 -1.75 13.78
C GLU A 233 12.28 -3.21 14.22
N TYR A 234 11.39 -4.07 13.71
CA TYR A 234 11.36 -5.50 14.07
C TYR A 234 12.57 -6.28 13.53
N ASP A 235 12.85 -6.16 12.22
CA ASP A 235 14.01 -6.77 11.59
C ASP A 235 14.54 -5.92 10.40
N PRO A 236 15.46 -4.97 10.69
CA PRO A 236 16.04 -4.10 9.68
C PRO A 236 16.82 -4.83 8.57
N ALA A 237 17.30 -6.05 8.83
CA ALA A 237 18.07 -6.84 7.87
C ALA A 237 17.16 -7.72 6.98
N SER A 238 15.86 -7.79 7.27
CA SER A 238 14.93 -8.66 6.58
C SER A 238 14.77 -8.32 5.09
N LYS A 239 14.40 -9.33 4.29
CA LYS A 239 14.05 -9.10 2.89
C LYS A 239 12.82 -8.19 2.74
N GLY A 240 11.88 -8.29 3.67
CA GLY A 240 10.68 -7.44 3.70
C GLY A 240 11.04 -5.97 3.85
N GLN A 241 11.97 -5.64 4.74
CA GLN A 241 12.46 -4.27 4.88
C GLN A 241 13.15 -3.78 3.61
N GLN A 242 14.01 -4.60 3.00
CA GLN A 242 14.64 -4.26 1.72
C GLN A 242 13.61 -3.96 0.62
N ASP A 243 12.51 -4.72 0.56
CA ASP A 243 11.45 -4.49 -0.41
C ASP A 243 10.77 -3.13 -0.20
N PHE A 244 10.51 -2.72 1.05
CA PHE A 244 9.94 -1.41 1.36
C PHE A 244 10.91 -0.25 1.15
N GLN A 245 12.21 -0.46 1.39
CA GLN A 245 13.25 0.52 1.03
C GLN A 245 13.29 0.75 -0.49
N MET A 246 13.32 -0.32 -1.30
CA MET A 246 13.27 -0.21 -2.76
C MET A 246 12.00 0.47 -3.25
N LEU A 247 10.84 0.17 -2.62
CA LEU A 247 9.57 0.80 -2.96
C LEU A 247 9.61 2.31 -2.68
N THR A 248 10.21 2.69 -1.55
CA THR A 248 10.39 4.08 -1.12
C THR A 248 11.31 4.83 -2.08
N GLU A 249 12.45 4.25 -2.45
CA GLU A 249 13.37 4.81 -3.46
C GLU A 249 12.70 5.00 -4.81
N GLU A 250 11.94 4.01 -5.28
CA GLU A 250 11.20 4.10 -6.55
C GLU A 250 10.14 5.22 -6.49
N LEU A 251 9.44 5.33 -5.36
CA LEU A 251 8.42 6.36 -5.16
C LEU A 251 9.01 7.76 -5.12
N MET A 252 10.13 7.98 -4.42
CA MET A 252 10.83 9.26 -4.36
C MET A 252 11.54 9.59 -5.68
N GLY A 253 12.12 8.60 -6.35
CA GLY A 253 12.78 8.78 -7.65
C GLY A 253 11.81 9.20 -8.76
N ALA A 254 10.56 8.70 -8.73
CA ALA A 254 9.51 9.16 -9.64
C ALA A 254 9.15 10.65 -9.43
N GLN A 255 9.22 11.14 -8.19
CA GLN A 255 8.99 12.55 -7.86
C GLN A 255 10.10 13.45 -8.41
N ALA A 256 11.37 13.10 -8.18
CA ALA A 256 12.50 13.87 -8.71
C ALA A 256 12.44 14.01 -10.24
N LYS A 257 12.05 12.93 -10.95
CA LYS A 257 11.84 12.99 -12.42
C LYS A 257 10.69 13.92 -12.81
N ARG A 258 9.59 13.93 -12.06
CA ARG A 258 8.44 14.80 -12.33
C ARG A 258 8.76 16.26 -12.07
N GLU A 259 9.43 16.57 -10.97
CA GLU A 259 9.89 17.93 -10.64
C GLU A 259 10.89 18.43 -11.69
N ASN A 260 11.88 17.62 -12.06
CA ASN A 260 12.83 17.95 -13.11
C ASN A 260 12.14 18.20 -14.46
N LYS A 261 11.15 17.38 -14.84
CA LYS A 261 10.38 17.60 -16.07
C LYS A 261 9.62 18.92 -16.01
N LEU A 262 8.95 19.23 -14.90
CA LEU A 262 8.23 20.50 -14.73
C LEU A 262 9.16 21.72 -14.80
N ILE A 263 10.36 21.62 -14.21
CA ILE A 263 11.38 22.68 -14.29
C ILE A 263 11.86 22.86 -15.73
N VAL A 264 12.19 21.76 -16.42
CA VAL A 264 12.62 21.80 -17.83
C VAL A 264 11.53 22.38 -18.73
N ASP A 265 10.28 21.94 -18.56
CA ASP A 265 9.13 22.44 -19.33
C ASP A 265 8.89 23.94 -19.05
N SER A 266 9.01 24.37 -17.78
CA SER A 266 8.91 25.79 -17.41
C SER A 266 10.02 26.65 -18.04
N LEU A 267 11.26 26.17 -18.02
CA LEU A 267 12.39 26.86 -18.63
C LEU A 267 12.26 26.93 -20.15
N ALA A 268 11.80 25.86 -20.80
CA ALA A 268 11.52 25.83 -22.23
C ALA A 268 10.45 26.86 -22.61
N ASN A 269 9.35 26.93 -21.86
CA ASN A 269 8.30 27.92 -22.06
C ASN A 269 8.80 29.36 -21.86
N GLN A 270 9.69 29.60 -20.89
CA GLN A 270 10.31 30.91 -20.69
C GLN A 270 11.25 31.29 -21.84
N LEU A 271 12.04 30.34 -22.35
CA LEU A 271 12.93 30.55 -23.51
C LEU A 271 12.13 30.85 -24.78
N ASP A 272 11.01 30.16 -25.00
CA ASP A 272 10.11 30.43 -26.11
C ASP A 272 9.43 31.80 -26.00
N ALA A 273 9.02 32.20 -24.79
CA ALA A 273 8.47 33.53 -24.53
C ALA A 273 9.50 34.64 -24.80
N ILE A 274 10.75 34.47 -24.33
CA ILE A 274 11.85 35.42 -24.58
C ILE A 274 12.17 35.50 -26.07
N SER A 275 12.23 34.36 -26.75
CA SER A 275 12.49 34.28 -28.21
C SER A 275 11.38 34.95 -29.02
N THR A 276 10.12 34.80 -28.59
CA THR A 276 8.95 35.44 -29.21
C THR A 276 8.96 36.96 -28.98
N SER A 277 9.34 37.41 -27.78
CA SER A 277 9.53 38.84 -27.48
C SER A 277 10.68 39.46 -28.27
N ALA A 278 11.81 38.78 -28.38
CA ALA A 278 12.95 39.20 -29.19
C ALA A 278 12.59 39.31 -30.69
N ASN A 279 11.82 38.34 -31.22
CA ASN A 279 11.33 38.38 -32.60
C ASN A 279 10.29 39.49 -32.85
N ASN A 280 9.53 39.90 -31.82
CA ASN A 280 8.61 41.04 -31.93
C ASN A 280 9.32 42.40 -31.84
N LEU A 281 10.44 42.49 -31.12
CA LEU A 281 11.34 43.66 -31.10
C LEU A 281 12.18 43.80 -32.38
N ALA A 282 12.42 42.69 -33.10
CA ALA A 282 13.15 42.67 -34.37
C ALA A 282 12.30 42.99 -35.61
N LYS A 283 11.00 43.32 -35.45
CA LYS A 283 10.17 43.80 -36.57
C LYS A 283 10.56 45.25 -36.91
N PRO A 284 10.87 45.58 -38.17
CA PRO A 284 11.24 46.94 -38.54
C PRO A 284 10.06 47.89 -38.31
N ALA A 285 10.29 48.97 -37.56
CA ALA A 285 9.34 50.06 -37.45
C ALA A 285 9.09 50.65 -38.84
N LYS A 286 7.82 50.76 -39.24
CA LYS A 286 7.43 51.43 -40.49
C LYS A 286 7.97 52.86 -40.47
N GLU A 287 8.83 53.16 -41.44
CA GLU A 287 9.38 54.48 -41.70
C GLU A 287 8.25 55.48 -41.99
N GLN A 288 8.16 56.53 -41.17
CA GLN A 288 7.51 57.78 -41.58
C GLN A 288 8.55 58.63 -42.30
N PRO A 289 8.23 59.29 -43.43
CA PRO A 289 9.22 60.03 -44.19
C PRO A 289 9.63 61.28 -43.41
N ILE A 290 10.92 61.37 -43.09
CA ILE A 290 11.55 62.58 -42.55
C ILE A 290 12.10 63.37 -43.74
N GLU A 291 11.65 64.62 -43.89
CA GLU A 291 12.19 65.58 -44.86
C GLU A 291 13.67 65.88 -44.58
N ILE A 292 14.50 65.75 -45.62
CA ILE A 292 15.94 66.02 -45.57
C ILE A 292 16.18 67.51 -45.76
N VAL A 293 16.73 68.17 -44.74
CA VAL A 293 17.46 69.45 -44.88
C VAL A 293 18.96 69.17 -44.80
N SER A 294 19.73 69.80 -45.67
CA SER A 294 21.10 69.46 -46.05
C SER A 294 22.20 70.34 -45.44
N LEU A 295 23.44 69.81 -45.53
CA LEU A 295 24.80 70.42 -45.50
C LEU A 295 25.57 70.45 -44.14
N PRO A 296 26.93 70.52 -44.14
CA PRO A 296 27.89 69.67 -44.88
C PRO A 296 29.17 69.25 -44.08
N SER A 297 29.85 68.22 -44.61
CA SER A 297 31.31 67.94 -44.64
C SER A 297 32.17 67.92 -43.36
N SER A 298 32.86 66.80 -43.12
CA SER A 298 34.32 66.63 -43.37
C SER A 298 34.94 65.53 -42.48
N GLY A 299 35.99 64.84 -42.99
CA GLY A 299 37.09 64.39 -42.12
C GLY A 299 37.34 62.88 -41.92
N LYS A 300 37.93 62.25 -42.93
CA LYS A 300 39.15 61.40 -42.89
C LYS A 300 39.32 60.20 -41.90
N VAL A 301 39.42 58.99 -42.51
CA VAL A 301 40.63 58.11 -42.60
C VAL A 301 40.98 57.04 -41.51
N LYS A 302 41.38 55.85 -42.03
CA LYS A 302 42.27 54.72 -41.56
C LYS A 302 41.65 53.60 -40.67
N THR A 303 41.46 52.35 -41.16
CA THR A 303 42.39 51.17 -41.34
C THR A 303 43.13 50.78 -40.05
N GLU A 304 43.30 49.53 -39.59
CA GLU A 304 43.06 48.15 -40.04
C GLU A 304 43.30 47.20 -38.81
N PRO A 305 43.09 45.88 -38.89
CA PRO A 305 42.81 44.97 -37.76
C PRO A 305 44.02 44.18 -37.24
N LYS A 306 43.84 43.44 -36.12
CA LYS A 306 44.71 42.30 -35.76
C LYS A 306 43.92 41.12 -35.17
N THR A 307 44.06 40.01 -35.88
CA THR A 307 43.77 38.60 -35.57
C THR A 307 44.86 37.96 -34.70
N THR A 308 44.50 36.93 -33.92
CA THR A 308 45.20 35.66 -33.54
C THR A 308 44.69 35.20 -32.17
N GLU A 309 44.57 33.94 -31.78
CA GLU A 309 44.43 32.60 -32.39
C GLU A 309 44.20 31.63 -31.22
N LEU A 310 43.56 30.49 -31.47
CA LEU A 310 43.28 29.43 -30.50
C LEU A 310 44.52 28.59 -30.15
N VAL A 311 44.55 28.02 -28.94
CA VAL A 311 45.25 26.75 -28.64
C VAL A 311 44.36 25.86 -27.76
N VAL A 312 44.17 24.62 -28.22
CA VAL A 312 43.51 23.49 -27.55
C VAL A 312 44.58 22.56 -27.00
N ALA A 313 44.38 21.96 -25.83
CA ALA A 313 45.07 20.73 -25.44
C ALA A 313 44.24 19.88 -24.46
N SER A 314 44.07 18.62 -24.85
CA SER A 314 43.47 17.47 -24.16
C SER A 314 44.55 16.58 -23.54
N VAL A 315 44.33 15.98 -22.35
CA VAL A 315 44.95 14.68 -21.95
C VAL A 315 44.13 13.96 -20.86
N ALA A 316 43.96 12.65 -21.04
CA ALA A 316 43.79 11.58 -20.04
C ALA A 316 44.45 10.31 -20.64
N PRO A 317 44.57 9.13 -19.97
CA PRO A 317 44.56 8.76 -18.54
C PRO A 317 45.77 7.86 -18.14
N GLU A 318 45.90 7.43 -16.87
CA GLU A 318 46.73 6.27 -16.49
C GLU A 318 46.20 5.49 -15.27
N GLU A 319 46.22 4.16 -15.38
CA GLU A 319 46.00 3.12 -14.36
C GLU A 319 47.26 2.82 -13.54
N LYS A 320 47.12 2.32 -12.30
CA LYS A 320 48.04 1.32 -11.72
C LYS A 320 47.37 0.36 -10.73
N THR A 321 47.74 -0.90 -10.86
CA THR A 321 47.50 -2.11 -10.06
C THR A 321 48.47 -2.25 -8.89
N ALA A 322 48.05 -2.93 -7.81
CA ALA A 322 48.92 -3.76 -6.94
C ALA A 322 48.11 -4.72 -6.06
N THR A 323 48.61 -5.96 -5.94
CA THR A 323 48.14 -7.14 -5.21
C THR A 323 48.90 -7.32 -3.88
N ALA A 324 48.28 -7.96 -2.88
CA ALA A 324 48.96 -8.80 -1.86
C ALA A 324 47.96 -9.66 -1.05
N GLN A 325 48.41 -10.85 -0.63
CA GLN A 325 47.66 -11.99 -0.07
C GLN A 325 47.66 -12.09 1.47
N ALA A 326 46.75 -12.97 1.94
CA ALA A 326 46.84 -13.91 3.07
C ALA A 326 46.60 -13.43 4.53
N ALA A 327 45.56 -13.98 5.17
CA ALA A 327 45.66 -15.08 6.17
C ALA A 327 44.31 -15.35 6.86
N ALA A 328 44.01 -16.63 7.09
CA ALA A 328 42.87 -17.13 7.88
C ALA A 328 43.35 -17.63 9.26
N PRO A 329 42.45 -17.73 10.26
CA PRO A 329 42.41 -18.89 11.15
C PRO A 329 40.98 -19.46 11.23
N GLN A 330 40.79 -20.74 10.94
CA GLN A 330 40.76 -21.88 11.87
C GLN A 330 39.48 -21.98 12.72
N VAL A 331 38.84 -23.13 12.53
CA VAL A 331 37.65 -23.68 13.17
C VAL A 331 38.06 -24.29 14.50
N GLU A 332 37.34 -23.94 15.57
CA GLU A 332 37.44 -24.65 16.85
C GLU A 332 36.03 -25.16 17.23
N GLN A 333 35.89 -26.49 17.24
CA GLN A 333 34.75 -27.19 17.83
C GLN A 333 34.97 -27.27 19.35
N ALA A 334 34.00 -26.82 20.14
CA ALA A 334 33.87 -27.22 21.53
C ALA A 334 32.40 -27.48 21.88
N SER A 335 32.20 -28.67 22.43
CA SER A 335 31.03 -29.33 23.02
C SER A 335 30.10 -28.47 23.89
N ALA A 336 28.80 -28.73 23.77
CA ALA A 336 27.76 -28.43 24.76
C ALA A 336 27.99 -29.20 26.08
N PRO A 337 27.42 -28.75 27.22
CA PRO A 337 26.07 -29.24 27.56
C PRO A 337 25.12 -28.25 28.30
N ALA A 338 23.86 -28.66 28.35
CA ALA A 338 22.80 -28.37 29.35
C ALA A 338 21.88 -27.14 29.17
N ALA A 339 20.78 -27.40 28.44
CA ALA A 339 19.37 -27.14 28.76
C ALA A 339 18.97 -26.00 29.72
N THR A 340 18.25 -25.02 29.17
CA THR A 340 17.04 -24.44 29.79
C THR A 340 16.06 -24.07 28.68
N GLU A 341 14.79 -24.39 28.91
CA GLU A 341 13.69 -24.49 27.94
C GLU A 341 13.28 -23.15 27.30
N THR A 342 13.33 -23.10 25.97
CA THR A 342 12.53 -22.20 25.13
C THR A 342 11.81 -23.07 24.10
N ALA A 343 10.54 -23.35 24.35
CA ALA A 343 9.68 -23.96 23.34
C ALA A 343 9.54 -22.97 22.16
N SER A 344 9.92 -23.41 20.96
CA SER A 344 9.94 -22.61 19.74
C SER A 344 8.53 -22.27 19.24
N VAL A 345 8.35 -21.07 18.70
CA VAL A 345 7.10 -20.57 18.07
C VAL A 345 6.58 -21.50 16.96
N GLN A 346 7.47 -22.20 16.26
CA GLN A 346 7.12 -23.24 15.25
C GLN A 346 6.29 -24.39 15.84
N ASP A 347 6.56 -24.76 17.08
CA ASP A 347 5.88 -25.83 17.80
C ASP A 347 4.46 -25.41 18.20
N THR A 348 4.15 -24.11 18.16
CA THR A 348 2.84 -23.53 18.48
C THR A 348 1.97 -23.38 17.22
N GLU A 349 2.56 -22.97 16.10
CA GLU A 349 1.88 -22.90 14.80
C GLU A 349 1.56 -24.30 14.24
N GLU A 350 2.46 -25.27 14.36
CA GLU A 350 2.18 -26.68 14.02
C GLU A 350 1.09 -27.29 14.93
N LYS A 351 1.02 -26.88 16.22
CA LYS A 351 -0.05 -27.32 17.13
C LYS A 351 -1.40 -26.64 16.85
N LEU A 352 -1.41 -25.41 16.34
CA LEU A 352 -2.63 -24.68 15.94
C LEU A 352 -3.19 -25.17 14.60
N ALA A 353 -2.33 -25.47 13.62
CA ALA A 353 -2.72 -26.06 12.35
C ALA A 353 -3.31 -27.48 12.51
N ASN A 354 -2.82 -28.23 13.50
CA ASN A 354 -3.42 -29.53 13.87
C ASN A 354 -4.74 -29.40 14.67
N TYR A 355 -5.16 -28.18 15.03
CA TYR A 355 -6.34 -27.96 15.89
C TYR A 355 -7.55 -27.43 15.12
N TYR A 356 -7.37 -26.63 14.06
CA TYR A 356 -8.44 -26.06 13.25
C TYR A 356 -8.47 -26.68 11.84
N GLY A 357 -9.64 -26.69 11.19
CA GLY A 357 -9.90 -27.35 9.92
C GLY A 357 -10.53 -28.74 10.07
N VAL A 358 -10.40 -29.54 9.02
CA VAL A 358 -11.01 -30.87 8.93
C VAL A 358 -9.98 -31.94 9.21
N ASN A 359 -10.18 -32.67 10.30
CA ASN A 359 -9.27 -33.72 10.77
C ASN A 359 -9.98 -35.07 10.77
N GLN A 360 -9.38 -36.07 10.13
CA GLN A 360 -9.88 -37.46 10.17
C GLN A 360 -9.33 -38.14 11.42
N VAL A 361 -10.21 -38.50 12.36
CA VAL A 361 -9.84 -39.08 13.65
C VAL A 361 -10.49 -40.46 13.78
N SER A 362 -9.68 -41.52 13.67
CA SER A 362 -10.08 -42.93 13.75
C SER A 362 -11.23 -43.30 12.80
N ASP A 363 -12.46 -43.18 13.26
CA ASP A 363 -13.72 -43.62 12.67
C ASP A 363 -14.66 -42.44 12.31
N ALA A 364 -14.21 -41.20 12.50
CA ALA A 364 -15.01 -40.01 12.23
C ALA A 364 -14.20 -38.85 11.68
N VAL A 365 -14.90 -37.88 11.10
CA VAL A 365 -14.36 -36.60 10.65
C VAL A 365 -14.70 -35.53 11.66
N MET A 366 -13.68 -34.83 12.13
CA MET A 366 -13.78 -33.70 13.04
C MET A 366 -13.63 -32.40 12.27
N PHE A 367 -14.65 -31.56 12.32
CA PHE A 367 -14.62 -30.19 11.82
C PHE A 367 -14.36 -29.26 13.01
N VAL A 368 -13.34 -28.44 12.94
CA VAL A 368 -13.01 -27.45 13.98
C VAL A 368 -12.77 -26.09 13.34
N THR A 369 -13.42 -25.05 13.82
CA THR A 369 -13.29 -23.70 13.27
C THR A 369 -13.33 -22.64 14.36
N LEU A 370 -12.88 -21.42 14.06
CA LEU A 370 -12.78 -20.33 15.03
C LEU A 370 -13.66 -19.16 14.60
N TYR A 371 -14.74 -18.93 15.36
CA TYR A 371 -15.63 -17.78 15.23
C TYR A 371 -15.98 -17.23 16.62
N PRO A 372 -15.15 -16.34 17.20
CA PRO A 372 -15.30 -15.83 18.57
C PRO A 372 -16.59 -15.07 18.84
N ARG A 373 -17.09 -14.36 17.83
CA ARG A 373 -18.28 -13.51 17.91
C ARG A 373 -19.52 -14.14 17.30
N ALA A 374 -19.44 -15.36 16.75
CA ALA A 374 -20.61 -16.01 16.17
C ALA A 374 -21.58 -16.46 17.25
N SER A 375 -22.87 -16.33 16.97
CA SER A 375 -23.94 -16.85 17.84
C SER A 375 -24.28 -18.31 17.51
N SER A 376 -24.07 -18.72 16.25
CA SER A 376 -24.31 -20.07 15.75
C SER A 376 -23.36 -20.39 14.61
N VAL A 377 -22.88 -21.64 14.59
CA VAL A 377 -22.11 -22.19 13.47
C VAL A 377 -22.70 -23.56 13.12
N GLN A 378 -22.99 -23.78 11.86
CA GLN A 378 -23.54 -25.02 11.31
C GLN A 378 -22.70 -25.46 10.12
N ILE A 379 -22.82 -26.72 9.74
CA ILE A 379 -22.16 -27.28 8.55
C ILE A 379 -23.19 -27.89 7.60
N ALA A 380 -23.06 -27.60 6.31
CA ALA A 380 -23.94 -28.12 5.27
C ALA A 380 -23.13 -28.64 4.10
N GLY A 381 -23.42 -29.85 3.64
CA GLY A 381 -22.70 -30.50 2.57
C GLY A 381 -23.39 -31.73 2.02
N ASP A 382 -22.68 -32.45 1.15
CA ASP A 382 -23.18 -33.65 0.49
C ASP A 382 -23.70 -34.71 1.48
N PHE A 383 -23.13 -34.79 2.68
CA PHE A 383 -23.48 -35.76 3.73
C PHE A 383 -24.77 -35.45 4.49
N ASN A 384 -25.30 -34.22 4.39
CA ASN A 384 -26.56 -33.83 5.04
C ASN A 384 -27.53 -33.16 4.08
N ASN A 385 -27.40 -33.44 2.78
CA ASN A 385 -28.21 -32.86 1.71
C ASN A 385 -28.26 -31.32 1.74
N TRP A 386 -27.16 -30.69 2.15
CA TRP A 386 -27.04 -29.23 2.24
C TRP A 386 -28.06 -28.58 3.21
N GLN A 387 -28.47 -29.30 4.27
CA GLN A 387 -29.41 -28.82 5.30
C GLN A 387 -28.68 -28.50 6.61
N PRO A 388 -28.31 -27.23 6.87
CA PRO A 388 -27.48 -26.84 8.02
C PRO A 388 -28.16 -27.07 9.38
N GLU A 389 -29.49 -27.09 9.44
CA GLU A 389 -30.25 -27.31 10.68
C GLU A 389 -30.01 -28.70 11.27
N SER A 390 -29.62 -29.66 10.43
CA SER A 390 -29.33 -31.03 10.83
C SER A 390 -27.91 -31.23 11.40
N SER A 391 -27.09 -30.18 11.42
CA SER A 391 -25.65 -30.28 11.69
C SER A 391 -25.08 -29.02 12.34
N CYS A 392 -25.61 -28.69 13.53
CA CYS A 392 -25.10 -27.60 14.35
C CYS A 392 -23.75 -27.97 14.99
N MET A 393 -22.81 -27.02 15.02
CA MET A 393 -21.53 -27.17 15.69
C MET A 393 -21.64 -26.77 17.17
N GLU A 394 -20.89 -27.46 18.03
CA GLU A 394 -20.80 -27.18 19.46
C GLU A 394 -19.71 -26.13 19.72
N ARG A 395 -20.02 -25.07 20.48
CA ARG A 395 -19.03 -24.09 20.93
C ARG A 395 -18.22 -24.66 22.09
N ILE A 396 -16.89 -24.60 21.99
CA ILE A 396 -15.95 -25.14 22.97
C ILE A 396 -15.15 -24.01 23.60
N GLY A 397 -15.29 -23.88 24.92
CA GLY A 397 -14.59 -22.89 25.73
C GLY A 397 -14.92 -21.44 25.34
N ASP A 398 -14.15 -20.52 25.89
CA ASP A 398 -14.48 -19.09 25.87
C ASP A 398 -13.85 -18.35 24.67
N LYS A 399 -12.97 -19.03 23.93
CA LYS A 399 -12.17 -18.46 22.83
C LYS A 399 -12.86 -18.48 21.48
N GLY A 400 -14.08 -19.01 21.37
CA GLY A 400 -14.82 -18.99 20.10
C GLY A 400 -14.60 -20.17 19.17
N THR A 401 -14.06 -21.28 19.68
CA THR A 401 -13.87 -22.48 18.87
C THR A 401 -15.21 -23.20 18.71
N TRP A 402 -15.50 -23.67 17.51
CA TRP A 402 -16.68 -24.46 17.18
C TRP A 402 -16.24 -25.82 16.64
N ARG A 403 -16.95 -26.88 17.02
CA ARG A 403 -16.61 -28.26 16.66
C ARG A 403 -17.83 -29.05 16.22
N ALA A 404 -17.69 -29.88 15.20
CA ALA A 404 -18.63 -30.95 14.90
C ALA A 404 -17.88 -32.26 14.63
N LYS A 405 -18.43 -33.38 15.13
CA LYS A 405 -17.99 -34.73 14.81
C LYS A 405 -19.01 -35.35 13.86
N MET A 406 -18.55 -35.96 12.77
CA MET A 406 -19.41 -36.61 11.79
C MET A 406 -18.84 -37.95 11.35
N ASP A 407 -19.69 -38.97 11.31
CA ASP A 407 -19.33 -40.30 10.81
C ASP A 407 -19.53 -40.31 9.29
N LEU A 408 -18.44 -40.11 8.54
CA LEU A 408 -18.44 -40.08 7.07
C LEU A 408 -17.75 -41.34 6.53
N SER A 409 -18.36 -41.98 5.54
CA SER A 409 -17.73 -43.09 4.82
C SER A 409 -16.62 -42.59 3.90
N LYS A 410 -15.76 -43.50 3.42
CA LYS A 410 -14.73 -43.15 2.45
C LYS A 410 -15.34 -42.56 1.19
N GLY A 411 -14.84 -41.42 0.76
CA GLY A 411 -15.41 -40.70 -0.36
C GLY A 411 -15.02 -39.23 -0.38
N ARG A 412 -15.43 -38.55 -1.46
CA ARG A 412 -15.24 -37.12 -1.65
C ARG A 412 -16.55 -36.39 -1.35
N TYR A 413 -16.48 -35.40 -0.46
CA TYR A 413 -17.62 -34.60 -0.01
C TYR A 413 -17.35 -33.12 -0.25
N ARG A 414 -18.38 -32.39 -0.65
CA ARG A 414 -18.40 -30.93 -0.72
C ARG A 414 -19.24 -30.40 0.44
N TYR A 415 -18.77 -29.33 1.07
CA TYR A 415 -19.48 -28.70 2.18
C TYR A 415 -19.17 -27.20 2.28
N ARG A 416 -19.95 -26.51 3.10
CA ARG A 416 -19.80 -25.11 3.51
C ARG A 416 -20.17 -24.96 4.98
N LEU A 417 -19.65 -23.90 5.60
CA LEU A 417 -20.08 -23.47 6.92
C LEU A 417 -21.23 -22.48 6.78
N VAL A 418 -22.14 -22.48 7.74
CA VAL A 418 -23.21 -21.49 7.88
C VAL A 418 -23.04 -20.82 9.23
N VAL A 419 -22.54 -19.58 9.22
CA VAL A 419 -22.25 -18.80 10.43
C VAL A 419 -23.26 -17.68 10.53
N ASP A 420 -24.07 -17.69 11.60
CA ASP A 420 -25.15 -16.73 11.82
C ASP A 420 -26.07 -16.56 10.58
N GLY A 421 -26.36 -17.69 9.90
CA GLY A 421 -27.18 -17.76 8.70
C GLY A 421 -26.47 -17.38 7.39
N GLN A 422 -25.20 -16.98 7.43
CA GLN A 422 -24.40 -16.65 6.24
C GLN A 422 -23.60 -17.85 5.75
N TRP A 423 -23.73 -18.16 4.47
CA TRP A 423 -23.01 -19.27 3.83
C TRP A 423 -21.59 -18.86 3.49
N GLN A 424 -20.62 -19.65 3.96
CA GLN A 424 -19.21 -19.34 3.82
C GLN A 424 -18.40 -20.61 3.58
N GLN A 425 -17.28 -20.44 2.91
CA GLN A 425 -16.27 -21.48 2.78
C GLN A 425 -15.63 -21.76 4.15
N ASP A 426 -15.15 -22.97 4.38
CA ASP A 426 -14.28 -23.23 5.52
C ASP A 426 -12.91 -22.55 5.29
N PRO A 427 -12.55 -21.52 6.07
CA PRO A 427 -11.30 -20.79 5.90
C PRO A 427 -10.06 -21.62 6.24
N TYR A 428 -10.24 -22.78 6.90
CA TYR A 428 -9.15 -23.68 7.29
C TYR A 428 -9.06 -24.92 6.37
N ASN A 429 -9.82 -24.97 5.27
CA ASN A 429 -9.71 -26.03 4.28
C ASN A 429 -9.23 -25.48 2.93
N GLU A 430 -8.03 -25.90 2.51
CA GLU A 430 -7.41 -25.47 1.25
C GLU A 430 -8.04 -26.13 0.01
N ASN A 431 -8.68 -27.29 0.18
CA ASN A 431 -9.30 -28.02 -0.93
C ASN A 431 -10.68 -27.44 -1.23
N MET A 432 -10.92 -27.07 -2.49
CA MET A 432 -12.17 -26.42 -2.91
C MET A 432 -12.59 -26.75 -4.34
N GLU A 433 -13.89 -26.62 -4.61
CA GLU A 433 -14.51 -26.86 -5.91
C GLU A 433 -15.60 -25.82 -6.19
N MET A 434 -15.61 -25.29 -7.42
CA MET A 434 -16.60 -24.29 -7.83
C MET A 434 -17.98 -24.93 -7.97
N ASN A 435 -18.98 -24.33 -7.35
CA ASN A 435 -20.36 -24.78 -7.44
C ASN A 435 -21.11 -24.11 -8.61
N PRO A 436 -22.28 -24.63 -9.01
CA PRO A 436 -23.04 -24.10 -10.15
C PRO A 436 -23.51 -22.65 -10.03
N TYR A 437 -23.42 -22.06 -8.83
CA TYR A 437 -23.88 -20.70 -8.52
C TYR A 437 -22.74 -19.68 -8.52
N GLY A 438 -21.51 -20.09 -8.86
CA GLY A 438 -20.33 -19.22 -8.94
C GLY A 438 -19.56 -19.04 -7.63
N ASP A 439 -19.94 -19.77 -6.59
CA ASP A 439 -19.28 -19.82 -5.28
C ASP A 439 -18.39 -21.06 -5.16
N TYR A 440 -17.60 -21.15 -4.08
CA TYR A 440 -16.78 -22.33 -3.77
C TYR A 440 -17.36 -23.15 -2.63
N ASN A 441 -17.36 -24.47 -2.83
CA ASN A 441 -17.55 -25.44 -1.78
C ASN A 441 -16.18 -25.91 -1.29
N SER A 442 -16.01 -26.05 0.03
CA SER A 442 -14.87 -26.76 0.61
C SER A 442 -14.99 -28.25 0.27
N VAL A 443 -13.88 -28.88 -0.10
CA VAL A 443 -13.81 -30.29 -0.51
C VAL A 443 -13.08 -31.08 0.56
N LEU A 444 -13.65 -32.21 0.94
CA LEU A 444 -13.08 -33.17 1.87
C LEU A 444 -12.96 -34.53 1.18
N GLU A 445 -11.79 -35.14 1.23
CA GLU A 445 -11.60 -36.54 0.84
C GLU A 445 -11.37 -37.37 2.10
N VAL A 446 -12.29 -38.31 2.38
CA VAL A 446 -12.21 -39.25 3.50
C VAL A 446 -11.56 -40.55 3.00
N HIS A 447 -10.44 -40.95 3.61
CA HIS A 447 -9.54 -41.99 3.09
C HIS A 447 -9.66 -43.37 3.73
#